data_AF-A0AAV4CNY1-F1
#
_entry.id   AF-A0AAV4CNY1-F1
#
_cell.length_a   1.000
_cell.length_b   1.000
_cell.length_c   1.000
_cell.angle_alpha   90.00
_cell.angle_beta   90.00
_cell.angle_gamma   90.00
#
_symmetry.space_group_name_H-M   'P 1'
#
loop_
_entity.id
_entity.type
_entity.pdbx_description
1 polymer ?
#
loop_
_entity_poly.entity_id
_entity_poly.type
_entity_poly.pdbx_seq_one_letter_code
_entity_poly.pdbx_strand_id
1 'polypeptide(L)'
;MLLYQQHPRSLKKDIVDETSDIEYVLDGGSLLHRIPWRRSDTFAAIGQTYVEYVQRMYIKPRIVFDGFNYGPSTKDATLLRRSRGMIGLTIRFNPEIVYSARKEHFLANPNNKQAFVQYLGDGCQVLHAQGDADTFIVRNALSSAINKTSVVMGGNTDLLVLLLHHADLRSRPLLLKSRSKTKKAQANRHNVNENPSRATYLPCPPISSCHKWM
;
A
#
# COMPACT_ATOMS: atom_id res chain seq x y z
N MET A 1 -27.32 29.46 -14.98
CA MET A 1 -27.33 28.42 -16.03
C MET A 1 -26.03 27.63 -15.89
N LEU A 2 -26.15 26.34 -15.57
CA LEU A 2 -25.06 25.44 -15.18
C LEU A 2 -24.07 25.19 -16.33
N LEU A 3 -22.76 25.32 -16.07
CA LEU A 3 -21.73 24.66 -16.89
C LEU A 3 -21.03 23.60 -16.05
N TYR A 4 -21.55 22.39 -16.18
CA TYR A 4 -20.93 21.13 -15.81
C TYR A 4 -19.80 20.80 -16.80
N GLN A 5 -18.60 20.45 -16.29
CA GLN A 5 -17.59 19.50 -16.82
C GLN A 5 -16.22 19.91 -16.25
N GLN A 6 -15.49 19.09 -15.50
CA GLN A 6 -15.03 17.76 -15.88
C GLN A 6 -15.00 16.81 -14.67
N HIS A 7 -15.83 15.78 -14.70
CA HIS A 7 -15.71 14.63 -13.81
C HIS A 7 -14.51 13.76 -14.20
N PRO A 8 -13.63 13.35 -13.27
CA PRO A 8 -12.67 12.30 -13.56
C PRO A 8 -13.44 11.00 -13.83
N ARG A 9 -13.16 10.44 -15.01
CA ARG A 9 -13.73 9.22 -15.61
C ARG A 9 -14.01 8.13 -14.58
N SER A 10 -15.22 7.57 -14.66
CA SER A 10 -15.64 6.34 -14.01
C SER A 10 -14.57 5.26 -14.17
N LEU A 11 -13.81 5.01 -13.09
CA LEU A 11 -13.05 3.79 -12.92
C LEU A 11 -14.10 2.71 -12.65
N LYS A 12 -14.37 1.89 -13.68
CA LYS A 12 -15.29 0.75 -13.57
C LYS A 12 -14.99 0.01 -12.27
N LYS A 13 -16.04 -0.17 -11.45
CA LYS A 13 -16.06 -1.18 -10.40
C LYS A 13 -15.76 -2.49 -11.14
N ASP A 14 -14.56 -3.05 -10.97
CA ASP A 14 -14.35 -4.45 -11.31
C ASP A 14 -15.44 -5.16 -10.50
N ILE A 15 -16.47 -5.69 -11.17
CA ILE A 15 -17.57 -6.41 -10.51
C ILE A 15 -16.92 -7.62 -9.88
N VAL A 16 -16.62 -7.48 -8.59
CA VAL A 16 -16.24 -8.55 -7.69
C VAL A 16 -17.54 -8.89 -7.00
N ASP A 17 -18.03 -10.07 -7.33
CA ASP A 17 -19.25 -10.69 -6.80
C ASP A 17 -19.42 -10.39 -5.29
N GLU A 18 -20.58 -9.84 -4.92
CA GLU A 18 -20.92 -9.46 -3.53
C GLU A 18 -20.93 -10.66 -2.57
N THR A 19 -20.69 -11.88 -3.07
CA THR A 19 -20.59 -13.13 -2.31
C THR A 19 -19.15 -13.58 -1.99
N SER A 20 -18.13 -12.87 -2.47
CA SER A 20 -16.74 -13.29 -2.26
C SER A 20 -16.17 -12.74 -0.95
N ASP A 21 -15.79 -13.64 -0.04
CA ASP A 21 -15.12 -13.32 1.24
C ASP A 21 -13.70 -12.81 0.96
N ILE A 22 -13.62 -11.57 0.49
CA ILE A 22 -12.39 -10.87 0.11
C ILE A 22 -12.08 -9.79 1.14
N GLU A 23 -10.81 -9.72 1.51
CA GLU A 23 -10.29 -8.67 2.36
C GLU A 23 -9.14 -7.94 1.67
N TYR A 24 -9.16 -6.61 1.76
CA TYR A 24 -8.15 -5.77 1.12
C TYR A 24 -7.17 -5.25 2.16
N VAL A 25 -5.87 -5.48 1.93
CA VAL A 25 -4.79 -4.88 2.73
C VAL A 25 -4.09 -3.84 1.87
N LEU A 26 -4.17 -2.57 2.26
CA LEU A 26 -3.72 -1.44 1.47
C LEU A 26 -2.41 -0.88 2.04
N ASP A 27 -1.41 -0.66 1.19
CA ASP A 27 -0.25 0.19 1.50
C ASP A 27 -0.71 1.66 1.61
N GLY A 28 -0.87 2.13 2.85
CA GLY A 28 -1.30 3.49 3.16
C GLY A 28 -0.28 4.53 2.71
N GLY A 29 1.02 4.24 2.81
CA GLY A 29 2.09 5.11 2.34
C GLY A 29 1.98 5.38 0.84
N SER A 30 1.84 4.33 0.03
CA SER A 30 1.60 4.48 -1.41
C SER A 30 0.27 5.16 -1.72
N LEU A 31 -0.77 4.94 -0.91
CA LEU A 31 -2.09 5.53 -1.11
C LEU A 31 -2.06 7.05 -0.93
N LEU A 32 -1.34 7.56 0.07
CA LEU A 32 -1.15 9.01 0.31
C LEU A 32 -0.64 9.73 -0.93
N HIS A 33 0.37 9.20 -1.59
CA HIS A 33 0.93 9.83 -2.78
C HIS A 33 0.00 9.77 -3.99
N ARG A 34 -0.90 8.79 -4.04
CA ARG A 34 -1.79 8.54 -5.19
C ARG A 34 -2.98 9.49 -5.24
N ILE A 35 -3.60 9.79 -4.11
CA ILE A 35 -4.80 10.63 -4.10
C ILE A 35 -4.37 12.09 -4.34
N PRO A 36 -4.96 12.76 -5.34
CA PRO A 36 -4.64 14.15 -5.63
C PRO A 36 -5.23 15.06 -4.56
N TRP A 37 -4.52 16.13 -4.22
CA TRP A 37 -5.02 17.21 -3.37
C TRP A 37 -5.45 18.34 -4.28
N ARG A 38 -6.68 18.86 -4.14
CA ARG A 38 -7.07 20.03 -4.93
C ARG A 38 -6.49 21.27 -4.26
N ARG A 39 -6.17 22.27 -5.08
CA ARG A 39 -5.80 23.58 -4.54
C ARG A 39 -7.01 24.13 -3.79
N SER A 40 -6.74 24.67 -2.61
CA SER A 40 -7.74 25.28 -1.73
C SER A 40 -8.64 24.33 -0.93
N ASP A 41 -8.35 23.01 -0.92
CA ASP A 41 -9.03 22.10 0.01
C ASP A 41 -8.49 22.28 1.43
N THR A 42 -9.38 22.15 2.41
CA THR A 42 -9.00 22.00 3.82
C THR A 42 -8.44 20.60 4.08
N PHE A 43 -7.65 20.42 5.13
CA PHE A 43 -7.18 19.07 5.50
C PHE A 43 -8.34 18.11 5.76
N ALA A 44 -9.48 18.60 6.27
CA ALA A 44 -10.70 17.82 6.43
C ALA A 44 -11.26 17.35 5.09
N ALA A 45 -11.41 18.25 4.11
CA ALA A 45 -11.89 17.90 2.77
C ALA A 45 -10.94 16.93 2.06
N ILE A 46 -9.62 17.11 2.24
CA ILE A 46 -8.60 16.19 1.75
C ILE A 46 -8.81 14.82 2.40
N GLY A 47 -8.89 14.74 3.73
CA GLY A 47 -9.09 13.49 4.47
C GLY A 47 -10.38 12.77 4.08
N GLN A 48 -11.47 13.51 3.92
CA GLN A 48 -12.74 12.97 3.44
C GLN A 48 -12.60 12.34 2.04
N THR A 49 -11.86 12.99 1.14
CA THR A 49 -11.55 12.43 -0.19
C THR A 49 -10.80 11.10 -0.09
N TYR A 50 -9.93 10.92 0.90
CA TYR A 50 -9.26 9.62 1.16
C TYR A 50 -10.26 8.56 1.60
N VAL A 51 -11.09 8.87 2.61
CA VAL A 51 -12.07 7.95 3.18
C VAL A 51 -13.06 7.50 2.09
N GLU A 52 -13.64 8.44 1.35
CA GLU A 52 -14.56 8.17 0.26
C GLU A 52 -13.93 7.34 -0.85
N TYR A 53 -12.68 7.64 -1.22
CA TYR A 53 -11.96 6.84 -2.21
C TYR A 53 -11.82 5.40 -1.74
N VAL A 54 -11.41 5.18 -0.49
CA VAL A 54 -11.18 3.84 0.06
C VAL A 54 -12.50 3.06 0.14
N GLN A 55 -13.54 3.66 0.72
CA GLN A 55 -14.86 3.03 0.88
C GLN A 55 -15.53 2.71 -0.46
N ARG A 56 -15.35 3.57 -1.47
CA ARG A 56 -15.92 3.33 -2.81
C ARG A 56 -15.20 2.21 -3.57
N MET A 57 -13.90 2.06 -3.35
CA MET A 57 -13.06 1.18 -4.16
C MET A 57 -12.84 -0.20 -3.56
N TYR A 58 -13.00 -0.36 -2.24
CA TYR A 58 -12.67 -1.58 -1.52
C TYR A 58 -13.74 -1.93 -0.50
N ILE A 59 -14.10 -3.21 -0.46
CA ILE A 59 -15.04 -3.77 0.52
C ILE A 59 -14.21 -4.20 1.73
N LYS A 60 -14.48 -3.64 2.92
CA LYS A 60 -13.74 -3.91 4.18
C LYS A 60 -12.20 -3.76 4.07
N PRO A 61 -11.69 -2.57 3.73
CA PRO A 61 -10.24 -2.35 3.60
C PRO A 61 -9.55 -2.18 4.96
N ARG A 62 -8.37 -2.79 5.12
CA ARG A 62 -7.39 -2.46 6.15
C ARG A 62 -6.27 -1.64 5.55
N ILE A 63 -6.09 -0.42 6.03
CA ILE A 63 -5.03 0.47 5.56
C ILE A 63 -3.85 0.36 6.52
N VAL A 64 -2.65 0.09 6.02
CA VAL A 64 -1.46 -0.01 6.86
C VAL A 64 -0.54 1.18 6.59
N PHE A 65 -0.18 1.92 7.64
CA PHE A 65 0.86 2.96 7.58
C PHE A 65 2.12 2.52 8.31
N ASP A 66 3.26 3.08 7.90
CA ASP A 66 4.53 2.96 8.61
C ASP A 66 4.40 3.51 10.05
N GLY A 67 5.21 2.98 10.95
CA GLY A 67 5.40 3.51 12.30
C GLY A 67 6.41 4.66 12.29
N PHE A 68 6.09 5.74 12.99
CA PHE A 68 6.88 6.98 12.94
C PHE A 68 7.78 7.22 14.17
N ASN A 69 7.71 6.35 15.20
CA ASN A 69 8.31 6.62 16.52
C ASN A 69 9.45 5.68 16.95
N TYR A 70 10.07 4.93 16.03
CA TYR A 70 11.03 3.85 16.39
C TYR A 70 12.51 4.18 16.14
N GLY A 71 12.88 5.44 16.30
CA GLY A 71 14.27 5.88 16.14
C GLY A 71 14.75 5.82 14.68
N PRO A 72 16.06 5.95 14.44
CA PRO A 72 16.64 5.90 13.10
C PRO A 72 16.24 4.59 12.40
N SER A 73 15.62 4.72 11.23
CA SER A 73 15.16 3.58 10.45
C SER A 73 16.10 3.35 9.27
N THR A 74 16.25 2.10 8.83
CA THR A 74 16.83 1.77 7.52
C THR A 74 16.10 2.46 6.37
N LYS A 75 14.87 2.97 6.59
CA LYS A 75 14.12 3.79 5.64
C LYS A 75 14.54 5.26 5.61
N ASP A 76 15.38 5.78 6.50
CA ASP A 76 15.76 7.19 6.53
C ASP A 76 16.51 7.62 5.26
N ALA A 77 17.45 6.78 4.79
CA ALA A 77 18.13 6.99 3.52
C ALA A 77 17.15 6.94 2.33
N THR A 78 16.15 6.06 2.40
CA THR A 78 15.11 5.95 1.37
C THR A 78 14.18 7.17 1.37
N LEU A 79 13.81 7.67 2.55
CA LEU A 79 13.04 8.90 2.75
C LEU A 79 13.80 10.09 2.19
N LEU A 80 15.08 10.25 2.53
CA LEU A 80 15.94 11.33 2.02
C LEU A 80 16.07 11.30 0.49
N ARG A 81 16.24 10.11 -0.10
CA ARG A 81 16.26 9.93 -1.56
C ARG A 81 14.92 10.28 -2.19
N ARG A 82 13.80 9.83 -1.62
CA ARG A 82 12.45 10.07 -2.15
C ARG A 82 12.03 11.53 -2.01
N SER A 83 12.43 12.19 -0.92
CA SER A 83 12.22 13.62 -0.73
C SER A 83 13.15 14.46 -1.61
N ARG A 84 14.17 13.87 -2.26
CA ARG A 84 15.20 14.59 -3.02
C ARG A 84 15.90 15.68 -2.19
N GLY A 85 16.04 15.43 -0.89
CA GLY A 85 16.53 16.43 0.06
C GLY A 85 15.56 17.58 0.35
N MET A 86 14.30 17.52 -0.13
CA MET A 86 13.29 18.51 0.23
C MET A 86 12.92 18.36 1.70
N ILE A 87 13.10 19.44 2.46
CA ILE A 87 12.62 19.57 3.83
C ILE A 87 11.30 20.35 3.77
N GLY A 88 10.20 19.68 4.08
CA GLY A 88 8.90 20.33 4.20
C GLY A 88 8.83 21.17 5.48
N LEU A 89 8.18 22.34 5.42
CA LEU A 89 7.88 23.13 6.61
C LEU A 89 7.01 22.32 7.57
N THR A 90 7.36 22.28 8.85
CA THR A 90 6.49 21.70 9.88
C THR A 90 5.27 22.61 10.04
N ILE A 91 4.08 22.04 9.93
CA ILE A 91 2.81 22.75 10.01
C ILE A 91 2.04 22.23 11.21
N ARG A 92 1.47 23.14 11.99
CA ARG A 92 0.50 22.77 13.00
C ARG A 92 -0.76 22.25 12.31
N PHE A 93 -0.96 20.94 12.37
CA PHE A 93 -2.11 20.30 11.72
C PHE A 93 -3.42 20.81 12.33
N ASN A 94 -4.33 21.27 11.47
CA ASN A 94 -5.68 21.68 11.83
C ASN A 94 -6.60 21.32 10.65
N PRO A 95 -7.61 20.44 10.84
CA PRO A 95 -8.51 20.01 9.79
C PRO A 95 -9.16 21.15 8.99
N GLU A 96 -9.42 22.30 9.62
CA GLU A 96 -10.11 23.44 9.01
C GLU A 96 -9.19 24.35 8.18
N ILE A 97 -7.86 24.16 8.26
CA ILE A 97 -6.92 24.99 7.50
C ILE A 97 -6.86 24.52 6.05
N VAL A 98 -6.97 25.48 5.14
CA VAL A 98 -6.71 25.29 3.71
C VAL A 98 -5.21 25.07 3.47
N TYR A 99 -4.87 23.96 2.82
CA TYR A 99 -3.48 23.70 2.43
C TYR A 99 -3.24 24.08 0.97
N SER A 100 -2.45 25.13 0.75
CA SER A 100 -2.19 25.69 -0.59
C SER A 100 -0.82 25.32 -1.19
N ALA A 101 0.11 24.82 -0.37
CA ALA A 101 1.44 24.41 -0.82
C ALA A 101 1.41 23.04 -1.53
N ARG A 102 2.55 22.59 -2.08
CA ARG A 102 2.58 21.31 -2.81
C ARG A 102 2.51 20.15 -1.82
N LYS A 103 1.62 19.19 -2.10
CA LYS A 103 1.44 17.94 -1.35
C LYS A 103 2.76 17.24 -1.03
N GLU A 104 3.69 17.23 -1.98
CA GLU A 104 4.98 16.56 -1.84
C GLU A 104 5.81 17.18 -0.71
N HIS A 105 5.75 18.49 -0.49
CA HIS A 105 6.43 19.14 0.63
C HIS A 105 5.77 18.76 1.96
N PHE A 106 4.44 18.71 2.02
CA PHE A 106 3.73 18.27 3.23
C PHE A 106 4.13 16.83 3.60
N LEU A 107 4.04 15.91 2.64
CA LEU A 107 4.30 14.48 2.87
C LEU A 107 5.79 14.15 3.06
N ALA A 108 6.71 15.02 2.65
CA ALA A 108 8.14 14.86 2.91
C ALA A 108 8.52 15.16 4.37
N ASN A 109 7.72 15.95 5.09
CA ASN A 109 7.92 16.19 6.51
C ASN A 109 7.28 15.05 7.32
N PRO A 110 8.06 14.30 8.12
CA PRO A 110 7.55 13.13 8.84
C PRO A 110 6.50 13.52 9.90
N ASN A 111 6.64 14.66 10.57
CA ASN A 111 5.70 15.13 11.59
C ASN A 111 4.35 15.49 10.97
N ASN A 112 4.38 16.20 9.83
CA ASN A 112 3.16 16.53 9.09
C ASN A 112 2.45 15.28 8.59
N LYS A 113 3.21 14.35 7.99
CA LYS A 113 2.68 13.08 7.49
C LYS A 113 2.04 12.28 8.63
N GLN A 114 2.70 12.20 9.79
CA GLN A 114 2.18 11.52 10.98
C GLN A 114 0.87 12.14 11.47
N ALA A 115 0.80 13.47 11.61
CA ALA A 115 -0.40 14.16 12.06
C ALA A 115 -1.59 13.91 11.11
N PHE A 116 -1.36 13.91 9.80
CA PHE A 116 -2.39 13.61 8.82
C PHE A 116 -2.83 12.14 8.84
N VAL A 117 -1.89 11.21 9.01
CA VAL A 117 -2.19 9.77 9.13
C VAL A 117 -3.00 9.48 10.39
N GLN A 118 -2.70 10.13 11.52
CA GLN A 118 -3.50 10.03 12.74
C GLN A 118 -4.92 10.52 12.49
N TYR A 119 -5.07 11.68 11.84
CA TYR A 119 -6.39 12.21 11.47
C TYR A 119 -7.20 11.26 10.57
N LEU A 120 -6.56 10.56 9.62
CA LEU A 120 -7.24 9.55 8.79
C LEU A 120 -7.70 8.32 9.58
N GLY A 121 -7.03 8.00 10.69
CA GLY A 121 -7.35 6.86 11.55
C GLY A 121 -8.76 6.91 12.12
N ASP A 122 -9.32 8.10 12.29
CA ASP A 122 -10.67 8.30 12.84
C ASP A 122 -11.78 7.99 11.83
N GLY A 123 -11.48 7.98 10.52
CA GLY A 123 -12.46 7.79 9.44
C GLY A 123 -12.37 6.45 8.70
N CYS A 124 -11.34 5.63 8.95
CA CYS A 124 -11.08 4.37 8.24
C CYS A 124 -10.45 3.32 9.17
N GLN A 125 -10.55 2.04 8.81
CA GLN A 125 -9.83 0.99 9.53
C GLN A 125 -8.33 1.07 9.20
N VAL A 126 -7.62 1.87 9.99
CA VAL A 126 -6.18 2.10 9.87
C VAL A 126 -5.42 1.26 10.90
N LEU A 127 -4.34 0.64 10.44
CA LEU A 127 -3.38 -0.08 11.26
C LEU A 127 -2.04 0.64 11.17
N HIS A 128 -1.38 0.81 12.31
CA HIS A 128 -0.04 1.40 12.39
C HIS A 128 0.98 0.30 12.61
N ALA A 129 1.96 0.20 11.73
CA ALA A 129 3.09 -0.69 11.93
C ALA A 129 3.96 -0.17 13.08
N GLN A 130 4.67 -1.08 13.74
CA GLN A 130 5.67 -0.70 14.74
C GLN A 130 6.90 -0.06 14.08
N GLY A 131 7.16 -0.31 12.80
CA GLY A 131 8.23 0.37 12.08
C GLY A 131 7.93 0.32 10.60
N ASP A 132 8.67 -0.52 9.89
CA ASP A 132 8.41 -0.77 8.48
C ASP A 132 7.02 -1.39 8.23
N ALA A 133 6.21 -0.76 7.37
CA ALA A 133 4.89 -1.28 7.04
C ALA A 133 4.91 -2.52 6.15
N ASP A 134 5.96 -2.79 5.38
CA ASP A 134 5.94 -3.82 4.34
C ASP A 134 5.76 -5.21 4.96
N THR A 135 6.48 -5.50 6.05
CA THR A 135 6.31 -6.76 6.78
C THR A 135 4.94 -6.87 7.46
N PHE A 136 4.38 -5.76 7.94
CA PHE A 136 3.09 -5.75 8.61
C PHE A 136 1.92 -5.90 7.63
N ILE A 137 2.02 -5.32 6.44
CA ILE A 137 1.10 -5.54 5.31
C ILE A 137 1.06 -7.02 4.95
N VAL A 138 2.23 -7.65 4.78
CA VAL A 138 2.36 -9.06 4.41
C VAL A 138 1.75 -9.95 5.48
N ARG A 139 2.06 -9.72 6.76
CA ARG A 139 1.48 -10.48 7.88
C ARG A 139 -0.04 -10.38 7.93
N ASN A 140 -0.60 -9.18 7.82
CA ASN A 140 -2.06 -9.00 7.79
C ASN A 140 -2.69 -9.73 6.61
N ALA A 141 -2.04 -9.70 5.44
CA ALA A 141 -2.52 -10.38 4.26
C ALA A 141 -2.52 -11.91 4.42
N LEU A 142 -1.46 -12.47 5.00
CA LEU A 142 -1.36 -13.91 5.30
C LEU A 142 -2.41 -14.36 6.32
N SER A 143 -2.61 -13.60 7.40
CA SER A 143 -3.64 -13.91 8.40
C SER A 143 -5.04 -13.92 7.79
N SER A 144 -5.33 -12.99 6.88
CA SER A 144 -6.59 -12.99 6.14
C SER A 144 -6.72 -14.20 5.21
N ALA A 145 -5.63 -14.57 4.52
CA ALA A 145 -5.56 -15.70 3.59
C ALA A 145 -5.85 -17.07 4.25
N ILE A 146 -5.81 -17.18 5.58
CA ILE A 146 -6.22 -18.41 6.28
C ILE A 146 -7.68 -18.75 5.97
N ASN A 147 -8.57 -17.75 5.97
CA ASN A 147 -10.01 -17.97 5.87
C ASN A 147 -10.62 -17.34 4.61
N LYS A 148 -9.99 -16.29 4.08
CA LYS A 148 -10.56 -15.38 3.09
C LYS A 148 -9.62 -15.18 1.92
N THR A 149 -10.13 -14.82 0.76
CA THR A 149 -9.25 -14.34 -0.32
C THR A 149 -8.65 -13.00 0.10
N SER A 150 -7.32 -12.89 0.07
CA SER A 150 -6.61 -11.72 0.56
C SER A 150 -5.98 -10.97 -0.61
N VAL A 151 -6.28 -9.67 -0.73
CA VAL A 151 -5.77 -8.81 -1.81
C VAL A 151 -4.91 -7.71 -1.24
N VAL A 152 -3.61 -7.77 -1.54
CA VAL A 152 -2.65 -6.74 -1.19
C VAL A 152 -2.60 -5.69 -2.31
N MET A 153 -2.87 -4.44 -1.94
CA MET A 153 -2.77 -3.29 -2.83
C MET A 153 -1.50 -2.51 -2.52
N GLY A 154 -0.44 -2.78 -3.29
CA GLY A 154 0.88 -2.18 -3.10
C GLY A 154 1.64 -2.06 -4.41
N GLY A 155 2.55 -1.08 -4.48
CA GLY A 155 3.39 -0.84 -5.66
C GLY A 155 4.84 -1.29 -5.51
N ASN A 156 5.26 -1.69 -4.30
CA ASN A 156 6.65 -2.02 -4.01
C ASN A 156 6.96 -3.46 -4.43
N THR A 157 8.09 -3.68 -5.10
CA THR A 157 8.58 -5.02 -5.46
C THR A 157 8.86 -5.86 -4.22
N ASP A 158 9.30 -5.22 -3.14
CA ASP A 158 9.62 -5.89 -1.87
C ASP A 158 8.38 -6.61 -1.30
N LEU A 159 7.18 -6.06 -1.50
CA LEU A 159 5.93 -6.72 -1.10
C LEU A 159 5.71 -8.03 -1.87
N LEU A 160 6.01 -8.07 -3.17
CA LEU A 160 5.89 -9.29 -3.97
C LEU A 160 6.86 -10.37 -3.46
N VAL A 161 8.11 -9.99 -3.22
CA VAL A 161 9.15 -10.90 -2.73
C VAL A 161 8.77 -11.46 -1.36
N LEU A 162 8.32 -10.60 -0.44
CA LEU A 162 7.89 -11.01 0.90
C LEU A 162 6.65 -11.93 0.86
N LEU A 163 5.67 -11.63 0.00
CA LEU A 163 4.49 -12.48 -0.17
C LEU A 163 4.87 -13.85 -0.73
N LEU A 164 5.70 -13.91 -1.77
CA LEU A 164 6.18 -15.18 -2.35
C LEU A 164 6.99 -15.99 -1.36
N HIS A 165 7.79 -15.33 -0.52
CA HIS A 165 8.59 -16.01 0.49
C HIS A 165 7.74 -16.65 1.60
N HIS A 166 6.68 -15.96 2.04
CA HIS A 166 5.87 -16.37 3.19
C HIS A 166 4.52 -17.03 2.85
N ALA A 167 4.12 -17.12 1.57
CA ALA A 167 2.84 -17.70 1.19
C ALA A 167 2.74 -19.19 1.56
N ASP A 168 1.61 -19.59 2.15
CA ASP A 168 1.21 -20.99 2.28
C ASP A 168 0.33 -21.36 1.08
N LEU A 169 0.80 -22.30 0.26
CA LEU A 169 0.07 -22.76 -0.94
C LEU A 169 -1.26 -23.43 -0.61
N ARG A 170 -1.50 -23.82 0.65
CA ARG A 170 -2.75 -24.40 1.13
C ARG A 170 -3.76 -23.34 1.61
N SER A 171 -3.32 -22.09 1.75
CA SER A 171 -4.19 -20.97 2.13
C SER A 171 -5.14 -20.58 0.99
N ARG A 172 -6.14 -19.75 1.31
CA ARG A 172 -6.98 -19.11 0.29
C ARG A 172 -6.13 -18.22 -0.63
N PRO A 173 -6.66 -17.83 -1.81
CA PRO A 173 -5.91 -17.02 -2.76
C PRO A 173 -5.32 -15.74 -2.13
N LEU A 174 -4.01 -15.58 -2.29
CA LEU A 174 -3.25 -14.40 -1.90
C LEU A 174 -2.82 -13.64 -3.17
N LEU A 175 -3.38 -12.46 -3.37
CA LEU A 175 -3.23 -11.70 -4.61
C LEU A 175 -2.48 -10.39 -4.36
N LEU A 176 -1.45 -10.11 -5.16
CA LEU A 176 -0.84 -8.78 -5.21
C LEU A 176 -1.37 -8.02 -6.43
N LYS A 177 -1.92 -6.82 -6.20
CA LYS A 177 -2.40 -5.93 -7.26
C LYS A 177 -1.66 -4.60 -7.20
N SER A 178 -0.81 -4.37 -8.19
CA SER A 178 -0.20 -3.07 -8.44
C SER A 178 -1.06 -2.29 -9.44
N ARG A 179 -1.31 -1.00 -9.16
CA ARG A 179 -1.95 -0.10 -10.13
C ARG A 179 -0.86 0.69 -10.85
N SER A 180 -0.73 0.46 -12.15
CA SER A 180 0.16 1.22 -13.04
C SER A 180 -0.34 2.67 -13.23
N LYS A 181 0.61 3.59 -13.46
CA LYS A 181 0.38 5.04 -13.65
C LYS A 181 -0.05 5.44 -15.07
N THR A 182 -0.06 4.53 -16.05
CA THR A 182 -0.35 4.86 -17.46
C THR A 182 -1.83 4.73 -17.82
N LYS A 183 -2.33 5.67 -18.65
CA LYS A 183 -3.74 5.80 -19.10
C LYS A 183 -4.32 4.59 -19.87
N LYS A 184 -3.57 3.48 -20.01
CA LYS A 184 -3.97 2.24 -20.69
C LYS A 184 -3.77 0.97 -19.86
N ALA A 185 -3.33 1.04 -18.59
CA ALA A 185 -2.89 -0.17 -17.91
C ALA A 185 -4.02 -0.91 -17.18
N GLN A 186 -4.30 -2.12 -17.64
CA GLN A 186 -4.94 -3.18 -16.87
C GLN A 186 -4.13 -3.39 -15.58
N ALA A 187 -4.80 -3.56 -14.44
CA ALA A 187 -4.11 -3.80 -13.18
C ALA A 187 -3.37 -5.14 -13.25
N ASN A 188 -2.04 -5.14 -13.06
CA ASN A 188 -1.27 -6.38 -12.98
C ASN A 188 -1.68 -7.11 -11.70
N ARG A 189 -2.33 -8.26 -11.87
CA ARG A 189 -2.69 -9.18 -10.77
C ARG A 189 -1.70 -10.34 -10.82
N HIS A 190 -1.02 -10.59 -9.71
CA HIS A 190 -0.19 -11.78 -9.55
C HIS A 190 -0.85 -12.67 -8.50
N ASN A 191 -1.17 -13.91 -8.89
CA ASN A 191 -1.56 -14.94 -7.93
C ASN A 191 -0.30 -15.50 -7.30
N VAL A 192 -0.08 -15.21 -6.01
CA VAL A 192 1.12 -15.63 -5.29
C VAL A 192 1.13 -17.14 -5.08
N ASN A 193 -0.06 -17.77 -5.04
CA ASN A 193 -0.21 -19.20 -4.79
C ASN A 193 0.06 -20.08 -6.03
N GLU A 194 0.28 -19.50 -7.22
CA GLU A 194 0.46 -20.23 -8.48
C GLU A 194 1.93 -20.40 -8.91
N ASN A 195 2.91 -20.20 -8.02
CA ASN A 195 4.32 -20.22 -8.43
C ASN A 195 4.79 -21.64 -8.86
N PRO A 196 5.12 -21.90 -10.15
CA PRO A 196 5.59 -23.21 -10.60
C PRO A 196 7.04 -23.51 -10.15
N SER A 197 7.76 -22.48 -9.71
CA SER A 197 9.22 -22.52 -9.48
C SER A 197 9.65 -23.20 -8.17
N ARG A 198 8.73 -23.85 -7.46
CA ARG A 198 9.05 -24.62 -6.23
C ARG A 198 8.68 -26.10 -6.33
N ALA A 199 8.21 -26.56 -7.49
CA ALA A 199 8.22 -27.98 -7.81
C ALA A 199 9.69 -28.42 -7.92
N THR A 200 10.12 -29.25 -6.96
CA THR A 200 11.41 -29.95 -6.87
C THR A 200 12.67 -29.08 -6.76
N TYR A 201 12.91 -28.51 -5.58
CA TYR A 201 14.29 -28.56 -5.06
C TYR A 201 14.45 -29.92 -4.39
N LEU A 202 14.97 -30.91 -5.14
CA LEU A 202 15.56 -32.08 -4.53
C LEU A 202 16.77 -31.61 -3.69
N PRO A 203 16.96 -32.13 -2.47
CA PRO A 203 18.15 -31.81 -1.68
C PRO A 203 19.40 -32.23 -2.46
N CYS A 204 20.42 -31.38 -2.49
CA CYS A 204 21.74 -31.74 -3.02
C CYS A 204 22.24 -33.02 -2.34
N PRO A 205 22.72 -34.03 -3.09
CA PRO A 205 23.34 -35.20 -2.48
C PRO A 205 24.62 -34.78 -1.74
N PRO A 206 24.97 -35.46 -0.63
CA PRO A 206 26.13 -35.13 0.18
C PRO A 206 27.44 -35.23 -0.62
N ILE A 207 28.38 -34.37 -0.23
CA ILE A 207 29.72 -34.22 -0.81
C ILE A 207 30.54 -35.48 -0.53
N SER A 208 30.43 -36.50 -1.38
CA SER A 208 31.36 -37.66 -1.34
C SER A 208 31.77 -38.19 -2.72
N SER A 209 31.55 -37.42 -3.79
CA SER A 209 32.03 -37.82 -5.13
C SER A 209 32.64 -36.66 -5.94
N CYS A 210 33.44 -35.83 -5.27
CA CYS A 210 34.42 -34.99 -5.96
C CYS A 210 35.73 -35.76 -6.13
N HIS A 211 35.79 -36.75 -7.02
CA HIS A 211 37.04 -37.28 -7.59
C HIS A 211 36.75 -37.87 -8.97
N LYS A 212 36.74 -37.01 -10.00
CA LYS A 212 37.16 -37.27 -11.39
C LYS A 212 36.69 -36.13 -12.28
N TRP A 213 37.50 -35.07 -12.34
CA TRP A 213 37.74 -34.25 -13.55
C TRP A 213 39.11 -33.59 -13.33
N MET A 214 40.17 -34.36 -13.62
CA MET A 214 41.42 -33.83 -14.19
C MET A 214 41.33 -34.05 -15.70
#